data_AF-A0A2N0T0V2-F1
#
_entry.id   AF-A0A2N0T0V2-F1
#
_cell.length_a   1.000
_cell.length_b   1.000
_cell.length_c   1.000
_cell.angle_alpha   90.00
_cell.angle_beta   90.00
_cell.angle_gamma   90.00
#
_symmetry.space_group_name_H-M   'P 1'
#
loop_
_entity.id
_entity.type
_entity.pdbx_description
1 polymer ?
#
loop_
_entity_poly.entity_id
_entity_poly.type
_entity_poly.pdbx_seq_one_letter_code
_entity_poly.pdbx_strand_id
1 'polypeptide(L)'
;MAGSAYSADGFKQNAPDLYKNLAVGPRISNDGKSASVAYEMLGISANSKHPDVAIDFARFVTNKKNQIEFDKKASVFPSAKGGLDDDYYKSIDESTLEGKALKITLDQVKDGYGSRPSEFTDNNGSKNFQQQIALAMQGKQTAKEALDKSVEFANEKLSQ
;
A
#
# COMPACT_ATOMS: atom_id res chain seq x y z
N MET A 1 9.53 -3.10 -6.67
CA MET A 1 8.28 -3.88 -6.63
C MET A 1 8.10 -4.37 -5.21
N ALA A 2 7.12 -3.83 -4.49
CA ALA A 2 6.71 -4.45 -3.24
C ALA A 2 6.14 -5.84 -3.60
N GLY A 3 6.68 -6.92 -3.04
CA GLY A 3 6.22 -8.28 -3.31
C GLY A 3 4.71 -8.38 -3.06
N SER A 4 3.96 -8.62 -4.12
CA SER A 4 2.52 -8.84 -4.10
C SER A 4 2.18 -9.95 -5.10
N ALA A 5 0.93 -10.44 -5.12
CA ALA A 5 0.46 -11.43 -6.09
C ALA A 5 0.78 -11.02 -7.55
N TYR A 6 0.71 -9.73 -7.87
CA TYR A 6 1.10 -9.16 -9.16
C TYR A 6 2.55 -9.49 -9.56
N SER A 7 3.45 -9.58 -8.59
CA SER A 7 4.85 -9.92 -8.86
C SER A 7 5.01 -11.39 -9.26
N ALA A 8 4.19 -12.30 -8.73
CA ALA A 8 4.25 -13.73 -9.05
C ALA A 8 3.90 -13.98 -10.53
N ASP A 9 2.80 -13.39 -11.01
CA ASP A 9 2.43 -13.44 -12.43
C ASP A 9 3.51 -12.81 -13.33
N GLY A 10 4.08 -11.70 -12.89
CA GLY A 10 5.21 -11.05 -13.58
C GLY A 10 6.43 -11.96 -13.69
N PHE A 11 6.81 -12.69 -12.63
CA PHE A 11 7.90 -13.66 -12.68
C PHE A 11 7.56 -14.87 -13.54
N LYS A 12 6.31 -15.34 -13.53
CA LYS A 12 5.86 -16.44 -14.39
C LYS A 12 6.02 -16.12 -15.87
N GLN A 13 5.70 -14.89 -16.26
CA GLN A 13 5.81 -14.42 -17.64
C GLN A 13 7.26 -14.14 -18.05
N ASN A 14 8.03 -13.45 -17.19
CA ASN A 14 9.31 -12.87 -17.58
C ASN A 14 10.54 -13.67 -17.10
N ALA A 15 10.38 -14.57 -16.13
CA ALA A 15 11.46 -15.35 -15.52
C ALA A 15 10.96 -16.74 -15.05
N PRO A 16 10.49 -17.62 -15.96
CA PRO A 16 9.84 -18.87 -15.60
C PRO A 16 10.74 -19.85 -14.82
N ASP A 17 12.05 -19.83 -15.05
CA ASP A 17 12.98 -20.67 -14.29
C ASP A 17 13.17 -20.20 -12.84
N LEU A 18 13.08 -18.88 -12.60
CA LEU A 18 13.05 -18.33 -11.25
C LEU A 18 11.73 -18.65 -10.56
N TYR A 19 10.61 -18.53 -11.29
CA TYR A 19 9.28 -18.79 -10.76
C TYR A 19 9.16 -20.19 -10.15
N LYS A 20 9.76 -21.22 -10.77
CA LYS A 20 9.79 -22.61 -10.24
C LYS A 20 10.40 -22.72 -8.83
N ASN A 21 11.26 -21.78 -8.45
CA ASN A 21 11.99 -21.77 -7.19
C ASN A 21 11.51 -20.65 -6.25
N LEU A 22 10.43 -19.95 -6.61
CA LEU A 22 9.92 -18.83 -5.83
C LEU A 22 9.03 -19.30 -4.68
N ALA A 23 9.17 -18.66 -3.53
CA ALA A 23 8.27 -18.80 -2.40
C ALA A 23 7.74 -17.42 -2.00
N VAL A 24 6.57 -17.41 -1.36
CA VAL A 24 5.94 -16.21 -0.82
C VAL A 24 5.75 -16.37 0.68
N GLY A 25 5.92 -15.27 1.39
CA GLY A 25 5.80 -15.22 2.85
C GLY A 25 5.30 -13.84 3.29
N PRO A 26 4.84 -13.72 4.55
CA PRO A 26 4.48 -12.43 5.10
C PRO A 26 5.69 -11.48 5.07
N ARG A 27 5.41 -10.20 4.89
CA ARG A 27 6.46 -9.17 5.06
C ARG A 27 7.12 -9.30 6.43
N ILE A 28 8.44 -9.17 6.44
CA ILE A 28 9.23 -9.13 7.67
C ILE A 28 8.79 -7.90 8.49
N SER A 29 8.46 -8.09 9.77
CA SER A 29 8.31 -7.01 10.74
C SER A 29 8.87 -7.41 12.10
N ASN A 30 9.10 -6.41 12.95
CA ASN A 30 9.57 -6.57 14.32
C ASN A 30 8.45 -6.94 15.31
N ASP A 31 7.18 -6.79 14.91
CA ASP A 31 6.00 -6.91 15.77
C ASP A 31 4.91 -7.85 15.21
N GLY A 32 5.18 -8.50 14.08
CA GLY A 32 4.22 -9.35 13.36
C GLY A 32 3.13 -8.61 12.58
N LYS A 33 3.06 -7.27 12.67
CA LYS A 33 2.10 -6.43 11.93
C LYS A 33 2.80 -5.76 10.76
N SER A 34 2.54 -6.20 9.54
CA SER A 34 3.37 -5.77 8.39
C SER A 34 2.61 -5.33 7.13
N ALA A 35 1.31 -5.05 7.22
CA ALA A 35 0.66 -4.30 6.14
C ALA A 35 0.71 -2.80 6.42
N SER A 36 1.75 -2.15 5.93
CA SER A 36 1.57 -0.79 5.46
C SER A 36 0.57 -0.82 4.30
N VAL A 37 -0.67 -0.42 4.56
CA VAL A 37 -1.70 -0.32 3.53
C VAL A 37 -1.60 1.05 2.83
N ALA A 38 -1.46 1.03 1.51
CA ALA A 38 -1.59 2.22 0.68
C ALA A 38 -3.05 2.31 0.22
N TYR A 39 -3.67 3.47 0.45
CA TYR A 39 -5.04 3.72 0.02
C TYR A 39 -5.04 4.49 -1.29
N GLU A 40 -5.85 4.04 -2.25
CA GLU A 40 -6.21 4.85 -3.40
C GLU A 40 -7.40 5.74 -3.04
N MET A 41 -7.31 7.03 -3.39
CA MET A 41 -8.31 8.03 -3.06
C MET A 41 -8.79 8.72 -4.33
N LEU A 42 -10.10 8.97 -4.40
CA LEU A 42 -10.71 9.78 -5.45
C LEU A 42 -11.06 11.16 -4.86
N GLY A 43 -10.33 12.19 -5.27
CA GLY A 43 -10.58 13.57 -4.88
C GLY A 43 -11.48 14.31 -5.87
N ILE A 44 -12.44 15.07 -5.36
CA ILE A 44 -13.27 15.98 -6.16
C ILE A 44 -12.72 17.39 -6.00
N SER A 45 -12.39 18.04 -7.13
CA SER A 45 -11.93 19.43 -7.11
C SER A 45 -13.03 20.36 -6.60
N ALA A 46 -12.67 21.26 -5.68
CA ALA A 46 -13.56 22.33 -5.21
C ALA A 46 -13.99 23.29 -6.34
N ASN A 47 -13.22 23.34 -7.44
CA ASN A 47 -13.51 24.15 -8.62
C ASN A 47 -14.29 23.39 -9.71
N SER A 48 -14.82 22.20 -9.41
CA SER A 48 -15.59 21.43 -10.39
C SER A 48 -16.80 22.24 -10.87
N LYS A 49 -17.00 22.29 -12.20
CA LYS A 49 -18.20 22.89 -12.80
C LYS A 49 -19.45 22.01 -12.64
N HIS A 50 -19.26 20.75 -12.23
CA HIS A 50 -20.32 19.75 -12.08
C HIS A 50 -20.10 18.96 -10.77
N PRO A 51 -20.19 19.60 -9.60
CA PRO A 51 -19.88 18.96 -8.32
C PRO A 51 -20.80 17.76 -8.03
N ASP A 52 -22.10 17.88 -8.29
CA ASP A 52 -23.07 16.82 -8.01
C ASP A 52 -22.80 15.57 -8.85
N VAL A 53 -22.56 15.74 -10.16
CA VAL A 53 -22.22 14.63 -11.07
C VAL A 53 -20.89 13.97 -10.67
N ALA A 54 -19.91 14.76 -10.25
CA ALA A 54 -18.64 14.23 -9.76
C ALA A 54 -18.81 13.42 -8.46
N ILE A 55 -19.68 13.86 -7.56
CA ILE A 55 -20.03 13.13 -6.33
C ILE A 55 -20.73 11.82 -6.67
N ASP A 56 -21.70 11.84 -7.60
CA ASP A 56 -22.41 10.63 -8.01
C ASP A 56 -21.48 9.63 -8.69
N PHE A 57 -20.56 10.10 -9.54
CA PHE A 57 -19.52 9.26 -10.13
C PHE A 57 -18.61 8.65 -9.06
N ALA A 58 -18.15 9.47 -8.10
CA ALA A 58 -17.29 8.98 -7.02
C ALA A 58 -17.99 7.89 -6.19
N ARG A 59 -19.25 8.10 -5.83
CA ARG A 59 -20.08 7.10 -5.12
C ARG A 59 -20.30 5.85 -5.96
N PHE A 60 -20.52 6.00 -7.26
CA PHE A 60 -20.65 4.87 -8.17
C PHE A 60 -19.35 4.04 -8.17
N VAL A 61 -18.20 4.63 -8.48
CA VAL A 61 -16.93 3.88 -8.58
C VAL A 61 -16.54 3.24 -7.25
N THR A 62 -16.77 3.95 -6.14
CA THR A 62 -16.36 3.49 -4.80
C THR A 62 -17.39 2.66 -4.05
N ASN A 63 -18.54 2.31 -4.66
CA ASN A 63 -19.49 1.43 -4.00
C ASN A 63 -18.93 0.00 -3.83
N LYS A 64 -19.47 -0.76 -2.88
CA LYS A 64 -19.02 -2.12 -2.55
C LYS A 64 -18.96 -3.03 -3.78
N LYS A 65 -20.01 -3.03 -4.62
CA LYS A 65 -20.10 -3.92 -5.79
C LYS A 65 -19.00 -3.62 -6.80
N ASN A 66 -18.85 -2.35 -7.15
CA ASN A 66 -17.89 -1.91 -8.17
C ASN A 66 -16.45 -2.08 -7.70
N GLN A 67 -16.15 -1.80 -6.42
CA GLN A 67 -14.83 -2.11 -5.86
C GLN A 67 -14.54 -3.62 -5.96
N ILE A 68 -15.41 -4.49 -5.44
CA ILE A 68 -15.20 -5.96 -5.49
C ILE A 68 -14.96 -6.45 -6.93
N GLU A 69 -15.74 -5.99 -7.91
CA GLU A 69 -15.58 -6.40 -9.32
C GLU A 69 -14.25 -5.93 -9.92
N PHE A 70 -13.78 -4.73 -9.54
CA PHE A 70 -12.48 -4.21 -9.96
C PHE A 70 -11.32 -4.93 -9.28
N ASP A 71 -11.39 -5.09 -7.97
CA ASP A 71 -10.33 -5.63 -7.11
C ASP A 71 -9.97 -7.07 -7.50
N LYS A 72 -10.96 -7.88 -7.87
CA LYS A 72 -10.78 -9.23 -8.41
C LYS A 72 -9.92 -9.25 -9.67
N LYS A 73 -10.01 -8.22 -10.51
CA LYS A 73 -9.26 -8.12 -11.78
C LYS A 73 -7.87 -7.52 -11.57
N ALA A 74 -7.77 -6.54 -10.67
CA ALA A 74 -6.53 -5.83 -10.40
C ALA A 74 -5.65 -6.50 -9.34
N SER A 75 -6.13 -7.56 -8.68
CA SER A 75 -5.46 -8.23 -7.56
C SER A 75 -5.15 -7.26 -6.39
N VAL A 76 -6.12 -6.40 -6.08
CA VAL A 76 -6.11 -5.47 -4.93
C VAL A 76 -7.29 -5.78 -4.00
N PHE A 77 -7.54 -4.95 -2.98
CA PHE A 77 -8.53 -5.24 -1.93
C PHE A 77 -9.54 -4.10 -1.73
N PRO A 78 -10.82 -4.42 -1.49
CA PRO A 78 -11.86 -3.41 -1.32
C PRO A 78 -11.70 -2.69 0.02
N SER A 79 -11.83 -1.38 -0.03
CA SER A 79 -11.93 -0.51 1.15
C SER A 79 -13.38 -0.34 1.63
N ALA A 80 -14.36 -0.67 0.77
CA ALA A 80 -15.77 -0.58 1.11
C ALA A 80 -16.12 -1.51 2.29
N LYS A 81 -16.95 -1.02 3.22
CA LYS A 81 -17.40 -1.79 4.39
C LYS A 81 -18.01 -3.13 3.96
N GLY A 82 -17.49 -4.21 4.55
CA GLY A 82 -17.89 -5.58 4.25
C GLY A 82 -17.50 -6.07 2.84
N GLY A 83 -16.60 -5.37 2.14
CA GLY A 83 -16.08 -5.79 0.83
C GLY A 83 -15.29 -7.09 0.92
N LEU A 84 -14.50 -7.26 1.99
CA LEU A 84 -13.71 -8.47 2.26
C LEU A 84 -14.56 -9.68 2.68
N ASP A 85 -15.86 -9.50 2.93
CA ASP A 85 -16.78 -10.60 3.26
C ASP A 85 -17.32 -11.33 2.02
N ASP A 86 -16.95 -10.89 0.82
CA ASP A 86 -17.29 -11.55 -0.45
C ASP A 86 -16.69 -12.96 -0.51
N ASP A 87 -17.43 -13.91 -1.08
CA ASP A 87 -17.05 -15.33 -1.08
C ASP A 87 -15.74 -15.60 -1.84
N TYR A 88 -15.36 -14.71 -2.75
CA TYR A 88 -14.05 -14.74 -3.40
C TYR A 88 -12.89 -14.72 -2.40
N TYR A 89 -12.96 -13.85 -1.38
CA TYR A 89 -11.90 -13.73 -0.37
C TYR A 89 -11.92 -14.85 0.67
N LYS A 90 -13.03 -15.62 0.74
CA LYS A 90 -13.13 -16.81 1.60
C LYS A 90 -12.62 -18.09 0.93
N SER A 91 -12.54 -18.09 -0.41
CA SER A 91 -12.28 -19.28 -1.22
C SER A 91 -11.03 -19.12 -2.09
N ILE A 92 -9.97 -18.55 -1.52
CA ILE A 92 -8.69 -18.35 -2.23
C ILE A 92 -8.00 -19.71 -2.42
N ASP A 93 -7.60 -20.01 -3.66
CA ASP A 93 -6.85 -21.23 -3.99
C ASP A 93 -5.36 -21.09 -3.62
N GLU A 94 -5.01 -21.54 -2.42
CA GLU A 94 -3.63 -21.56 -1.92
C GLU A 94 -2.74 -22.65 -2.54
N SER A 95 -3.22 -23.43 -3.52
CA SER A 95 -2.34 -24.35 -4.26
C SER A 95 -1.40 -23.62 -5.23
N THR A 96 -1.80 -22.42 -5.67
CA THR A 96 -1.04 -21.54 -6.56
C THR A 96 -0.15 -20.56 -5.78
N LEU A 97 0.94 -20.09 -6.38
CA LEU A 97 1.82 -19.11 -5.73
C LEU A 97 1.10 -17.75 -5.57
N GLU A 98 0.32 -17.38 -6.59
CA GLU A 98 -0.51 -16.19 -6.63
C GLU A 98 -1.58 -16.22 -5.53
N GLY A 99 -2.27 -17.35 -5.36
CA GLY A 99 -3.28 -17.51 -4.31
C GLY A 99 -2.67 -17.49 -2.91
N LYS A 100 -1.50 -18.11 -2.69
CA LYS A 100 -0.75 -17.96 -1.42
C LYS A 100 -0.41 -16.49 -1.14
N ALA A 101 0.10 -15.78 -2.15
CA ALA A 101 0.43 -14.36 -2.02
C ALA A 101 -0.80 -13.50 -1.70
N LEU A 102 -1.94 -13.79 -2.36
CA LEU A 102 -3.21 -13.13 -2.12
C LEU A 102 -3.72 -13.39 -0.70
N LYS A 103 -3.67 -14.64 -0.23
CA LYS A 103 -4.07 -15.01 1.13
C LYS A 103 -3.24 -14.31 2.20
N ILE A 104 -1.92 -14.34 2.05
CA ILE A 104 -0.98 -13.66 2.95
C ILE A 104 -1.32 -12.16 2.98
N THR A 105 -1.48 -11.54 1.82
CA THR A 105 -1.77 -10.10 1.77
C THR A 105 -3.14 -9.78 2.37
N LEU A 106 -4.16 -10.60 2.12
CA LEU A 106 -5.51 -10.47 2.71
C LEU A 106 -5.44 -10.49 4.24
N ASP A 107 -4.70 -11.44 4.81
CA ASP A 107 -4.57 -11.54 6.25
C ASP A 107 -3.82 -10.34 6.84
N GLN A 108 -2.79 -9.84 6.16
CA GLN A 108 -2.09 -8.64 6.61
C GLN A 108 -2.96 -7.38 6.51
N VAL A 109 -3.79 -7.23 5.46
CA VAL A 109 -4.65 -6.05 5.26
C VAL A 109 -5.71 -5.91 6.37
N LYS A 110 -6.21 -7.01 6.94
CA LYS A 110 -7.20 -6.99 8.03
C LYS A 110 -6.70 -6.23 9.27
N ASP A 111 -5.41 -6.33 9.57
CA ASP A 111 -4.74 -5.66 10.69
C ASP A 111 -3.75 -4.59 10.21
N GLY A 112 -3.90 -4.15 8.95
CA GLY A 112 -3.00 -3.18 8.32
C GLY A 112 -3.18 -1.78 8.89
N TYR A 113 -2.12 -0.98 8.79
CA TYR A 113 -2.10 0.41 9.22
C TYR A 113 -1.42 1.31 8.19
N GLY A 114 -1.74 2.62 8.24
CA GLY A 114 -1.01 3.60 7.43
C GLY A 114 0.40 3.77 7.98
N SER A 115 1.43 3.59 7.16
CA SER A 115 2.83 3.66 7.61
C SER A 115 3.31 5.08 7.97
N ARG A 116 2.50 6.09 7.74
CA ARG A 116 2.81 7.49 8.06
C ARG A 116 1.54 8.26 8.44
N PRO A 117 1.64 9.22 9.37
CA PRO A 117 0.54 10.14 9.66
C PRO A 117 0.28 11.07 8.48
N SER A 118 -0.95 11.58 8.37
CA SER A 118 -1.41 12.44 7.26
C SER A 118 -0.59 13.72 7.12
N GLU A 119 -0.11 14.25 8.23
CA GLU A 119 0.62 15.50 8.34
C GLU A 119 2.06 15.36 7.81
N PHE A 120 2.59 14.13 7.77
CA PHE A 120 3.94 13.83 7.28
C PHE A 120 3.98 13.69 5.76
N THR A 121 3.61 14.78 5.11
CA THR A 121 3.62 14.94 3.66
C THR A 121 5.05 15.09 3.12
N ASP A 122 5.19 15.10 1.79
CA ASP A 122 6.47 15.36 1.15
C ASP A 122 7.02 16.76 1.47
N ASN A 123 6.14 17.75 1.64
CA ASN A 123 6.51 19.11 2.04
C ASN A 123 6.93 19.22 3.51
N ASN A 124 6.32 18.41 4.38
CA ASN A 124 6.47 18.52 5.83
C ASN A 124 7.49 17.54 6.43
N GLY A 125 8.09 16.67 5.62
CA GLY A 125 9.25 15.88 6.08
C GLY A 125 9.51 14.55 5.39
N SER A 126 8.52 13.96 4.70
CA SER A 126 8.68 12.63 4.07
C SER A 126 9.87 12.58 3.10
N LYS A 127 10.02 13.60 2.25
CA LYS A 127 11.13 13.68 1.29
C LYS A 127 12.48 13.93 1.97
N ASN A 128 12.53 14.81 2.98
CA ASN A 128 13.73 15.09 3.74
C ASN A 128 14.20 13.81 4.46
N PHE A 129 13.29 13.11 5.13
CA PHE A 129 13.57 11.85 5.81
C PHE A 129 14.18 10.81 4.87
N GLN A 130 13.60 10.60 3.68
CA GLN A 130 14.17 9.69 2.67
C GLN A 130 15.61 10.08 2.29
N GLN A 131 15.90 11.37 2.15
CA GLN A 131 17.25 11.86 1.86
C GLN A 131 18.22 11.61 3.02
N GLN A 132 17.80 11.84 4.26
CA GLN A 132 18.64 11.59 5.44
C GLN A 132 18.95 10.10 5.60
N ILE A 133 17.97 9.23 5.38
CA ILE A 133 18.18 7.78 5.37
C ILE A 133 19.14 7.36 4.25
N ALA A 134 19.01 7.92 3.05
CA ALA A 134 19.93 7.62 1.94
C ALA A 134 21.38 8.00 2.28
N LEU A 135 21.61 9.13 2.96
CA LEU A 135 22.94 9.53 3.44
C LEU A 135 23.48 8.57 4.49
N ALA A 136 22.63 8.08 5.41
CA ALA A 136 23.04 7.09 6.41
C ALA A 136 23.41 5.75 5.76
N MET A 137 22.63 5.29 4.78
CA MET A 137 22.93 4.08 4.01
C MET A 137 24.24 4.19 3.21
N GLN A 138 24.63 5.41 2.83
CA GLN A 138 25.91 5.70 2.18
C GLN A 138 27.08 5.85 3.17
N GLY A 139 26.84 5.70 4.48
CA GLY A 139 27.85 5.87 5.52
C GLY A 139 28.29 7.32 5.75
N LYS A 140 27.55 8.30 5.21
CA LYS A 140 27.86 9.74 5.33
C LYS A 140 27.38 10.36 6.65
N GLN A 141 26.52 9.65 7.37
CA GLN A 141 26.07 9.98 8.72
C GLN A 141 25.59 8.70 9.42
N THR A 142 25.42 8.76 10.74
CA THR A 142 24.81 7.67 11.50
C THR A 142 23.30 7.62 11.30
N ALA A 143 22.70 6.46 11.60
CA ALA A 143 21.24 6.31 11.60
C ALA A 143 20.57 7.28 12.60
N LYS A 144 21.22 7.54 13.75
CA LYS A 144 20.72 8.48 14.75
C LYS A 144 20.70 9.91 14.21
N GLU A 145 21.80 10.37 13.62
CA GLU A 145 21.87 11.72 13.03
C GLU A 145 20.85 11.93 11.92
N ALA A 146 20.60 10.89 11.10
CA ALA A 146 19.57 10.96 10.07
C ALA A 146 18.17 11.16 10.67
N LEU A 147 17.84 10.46 11.76
CA LEU A 147 16.57 10.62 12.47
C LEU A 147 16.46 11.99 13.13
N ASP A 148 17.50 12.43 13.85
CA ASP A 148 17.51 13.72 14.54
C ASP A 148 17.27 14.88 13.56
N LYS A 149 17.98 14.91 12.42
CA LYS A 149 17.80 15.92 11.37
C LYS A 149 16.41 15.89 10.72
N SER A 150 15.84 14.70 10.58
CA SER A 150 14.50 14.54 10.00
C SER A 150 13.42 15.09 10.95
N VAL A 151 13.59 14.88 12.26
CA VAL A 151 12.71 15.42 13.30
C VAL A 151 12.83 16.95 13.37
N GLU A 152 14.05 17.47 13.37
CA GLU A 152 14.31 18.92 13.32
C GLU A 152 13.60 19.57 12.13
N PHE A 153 13.81 19.05 10.93
CA PHE A 153 13.17 19.57 9.71
C PHE A 153 11.64 19.50 9.78
N ALA A 154 11.08 18.39 10.26
CA ALA A 154 9.63 18.24 10.37
C ALA A 154 9.02 19.23 11.38
N ASN A 155 9.66 19.43 12.53
CA ASN A 155 9.22 20.39 13.54
C ASN A 155 9.25 21.82 13.01
N GLU A 156 10.31 22.21 12.30
CA GLU A 156 10.39 23.53 11.65
C GLU A 156 9.23 23.74 10.66
N LYS A 157 8.91 22.72 9.85
CA LYS A 157 7.81 22.82 8.88
C LYS A 157 6.43 22.88 9.50
N LEU A 158 6.21 22.17 10.60
CA LEU A 158 4.93 22.19 11.32
C LEU A 158 4.71 23.48 12.11
N SER A 159 5.77 24.25 12.38
CA SER A 159 5.68 25.54 13.07
C SER A 159 5.34 26.74 12.16
N GLN A 160 5.19 26.52 10.85
CA GLN A 160 4.87 27.54 9.84
C GLN A 160 3.39 27.55 9.50
#